data_AF-A0A4Y4C286-F1
#
_entry.id   AF-A0A4Y4C286-F1
#
_cell.length_a   1.000
_cell.length_b   1.000
_cell.length_c   1.000
_cell.angle_alpha   90.00
_cell.angle_beta   90.00
_cell.angle_gamma   90.00
#
_symmetry.space_group_name_H-M   'P 1'
#
loop_
_entity.id
_entity.type
_entity.pdbx_description
1 polymer ?
#
loop_
_entity_poly.entity_id
_entity_poly.type
_entity_poly.pdbx_seq_one_letter_code
_entity_poly.pdbx_strand_id
1 'polypeptide(L)'
;MATDHSKAQDEKASDLVDQIHAHYDAGLGRNAIAKAVGASTWRVSQICQANGWDFDQERTRRAVEVHVASAGEQRRKLASRFRNLADVALQGAESTTDPDEMFKFTKVAAVSVDKDDVLDQVDRRSRESSDMATAAGMFTAFGALVRGAAAAQDQGGEPP
;
A
#
# COMPACT_ATOMS: atom_id res chain seq x y z
N MET A 1 -30.73 -40.83 -12.43
CA MET A 1 -29.48 -40.86 -11.63
C MET A 1 -28.73 -39.55 -11.84
N ALA A 2 -29.16 -38.45 -11.21
CA ALA A 2 -28.56 -37.10 -11.37
C ALA A 2 -28.35 -36.38 -10.02
N THR A 3 -28.35 -37.13 -8.91
CA THR A 3 -28.37 -36.57 -7.54
C THR A 3 -27.01 -36.55 -6.85
N ASP A 4 -25.98 -37.21 -7.39
CA ASP A 4 -24.68 -37.35 -6.70
C ASP A 4 -23.72 -36.17 -6.93
N HIS A 5 -23.83 -35.47 -8.06
CA HIS A 5 -22.92 -34.36 -8.37
C HIS A 5 -23.27 -33.07 -7.61
N SER A 6 -24.53 -32.88 -7.20
CA SER A 6 -24.97 -31.71 -6.44
C SER A 6 -24.39 -31.73 -5.01
N LYS A 7 -24.50 -32.86 -4.31
CA LYS A 7 -24.03 -32.99 -2.92
C LYS A 7 -22.52 -32.74 -2.77
N ALA A 8 -21.71 -33.28 -3.69
CA ALA A 8 -20.26 -33.11 -3.64
C ALA A 8 -19.81 -31.66 -3.93
N GLN A 9 -20.63 -30.87 -4.63
CA GLN A 9 -20.36 -29.44 -4.84
C GLN A 9 -20.77 -28.61 -3.62
N ASP A 10 -21.87 -28.99 -2.96
CA ASP A 10 -22.34 -28.32 -1.74
C ASP A 10 -21.38 -28.54 -0.56
N GLU A 11 -20.84 -29.75 -0.39
CA GLU A 11 -19.83 -30.06 0.65
C GLU A 11 -18.54 -29.26 0.46
N LYS A 12 -18.01 -29.19 -0.76
CA LYS A 12 -16.81 -28.38 -1.06
C LYS A 12 -17.04 -26.88 -0.86
N ALA A 13 -18.25 -26.41 -1.10
CA ALA A 13 -18.60 -25.01 -0.85
C ALA A 13 -18.64 -24.73 0.66
N SER A 14 -19.18 -25.65 1.46
CA SER A 14 -19.19 -25.55 2.93
C SER A 14 -17.77 -25.54 3.50
N ASP A 15 -16.91 -26.48 3.08
CA ASP A 15 -15.52 -26.55 3.55
C ASP A 15 -14.72 -25.27 3.26
N LEU A 16 -14.99 -24.63 2.11
CA LEU A 16 -14.35 -23.37 1.74
C LEU A 16 -14.82 -22.21 2.63
N VAL A 17 -16.11 -22.16 2.97
CA VAL A 17 -16.68 -21.14 3.87
C VAL A 17 -16.05 -21.26 5.26
N ASP A 18 -15.92 -22.48 5.78
CA ASP A 18 -15.32 -22.74 7.10
C ASP A 18 -13.84 -22.35 7.15
N GLN A 19 -13.08 -22.63 6.08
CA GLN A 19 -11.68 -22.20 5.96
C GLN A 19 -11.55 -20.67 5.92
N ILE A 20 -12.43 -19.99 5.18
CA ILE A 20 -12.45 -18.52 5.12
C ILE A 20 -12.79 -17.94 6.50
N HIS A 21 -13.76 -18.51 7.21
CA HIS A 21 -14.15 -18.10 8.56
C HIS A 21 -13.00 -18.20 9.55
N ALA A 22 -12.32 -19.35 9.59
CA ALA A 22 -11.19 -19.58 10.49
C ALA A 22 -10.06 -18.55 10.29
N HIS A 23 -9.78 -18.17 9.04
CA HIS A 23 -8.79 -17.14 8.75
C HIS A 23 -9.31 -15.71 9.03
N TYR A 24 -10.60 -15.45 8.84
CA TYR A 24 -11.23 -14.18 9.20
C TYR A 24 -11.15 -13.94 10.72
N ASP A 25 -11.48 -14.96 11.54
CA ASP A 25 -11.38 -14.92 13.00
C ASP A 25 -9.93 -14.74 13.49
N ALA A 26 -8.96 -15.32 12.76
CA ALA A 26 -7.54 -15.09 12.99
C ALA A 26 -7.07 -13.67 12.58
N GLY A 27 -7.95 -12.83 12.06
CA GLY A 27 -7.69 -11.43 11.71
C GLY A 27 -6.95 -11.25 10.37
N LEU A 28 -6.95 -12.26 9.48
CA LEU A 28 -6.31 -12.13 8.19
C LEU A 28 -7.12 -11.21 7.27
N GLY A 29 -6.42 -10.37 6.50
CA GLY A 29 -7.04 -9.57 5.45
C GLY A 29 -7.44 -10.41 4.23
N ARG A 30 -8.43 -9.95 3.46
CA ARG A 30 -8.99 -10.63 2.27
C ARG A 30 -7.96 -11.26 1.33
N ASN A 31 -6.86 -10.55 1.03
CA ASN A 31 -5.83 -11.05 0.11
C ASN A 31 -5.00 -12.19 0.72
N ALA A 32 -4.76 -12.15 2.03
CA ALA A 32 -4.05 -13.22 2.74
C ALA A 32 -4.93 -14.47 2.83
N ILE A 33 -6.22 -14.30 3.11
CA ILE A 33 -7.21 -15.39 3.08
C ILE A 33 -7.24 -16.04 1.70
N ALA A 34 -7.38 -15.25 0.63
CA ALA A 34 -7.41 -15.73 -0.75
C ALA A 34 -6.18 -16.60 -1.10
N LYS A 35 -4.98 -16.19 -0.67
CA LYS A 35 -3.76 -16.98 -0.84
C LYS A 35 -3.78 -18.28 -0.02
N ALA A 36 -4.26 -18.24 1.21
CA ALA A 36 -4.28 -19.39 2.11
C ALA A 36 -5.24 -20.48 1.62
N VAL A 37 -6.43 -20.10 1.17
CA VAL A 37 -7.46 -21.06 0.73
C VAL A 37 -7.41 -21.38 -0.77
N GLY A 38 -6.47 -20.77 -1.52
CA GLY A 38 -6.32 -20.99 -2.96
C GLY A 38 -7.49 -20.46 -3.81
N ALA A 39 -8.20 -19.43 -3.34
CA ALA A 39 -9.35 -18.83 -4.03
C ALA A 39 -9.05 -17.42 -4.54
N SER A 40 -9.86 -16.92 -5.48
CA SER A 40 -9.76 -15.53 -5.91
C SER A 40 -10.25 -14.57 -4.81
N THR A 41 -9.67 -13.37 -4.77
CA THR A 41 -10.08 -12.32 -3.82
C THR A 41 -11.55 -11.93 -3.98
N TRP A 42 -12.07 -11.98 -5.20
CA TRP A 42 -13.49 -11.77 -5.50
C TRP A 42 -14.37 -12.86 -4.87
N ARG A 43 -13.98 -14.13 -4.99
CA ARG A 43 -14.71 -15.27 -4.40
C ARG A 43 -14.78 -15.16 -2.88
N VAL A 44 -13.65 -14.82 -2.24
CA VAL A 44 -13.59 -14.57 -0.79
C VAL A 44 -14.51 -13.41 -0.41
N SER A 45 -14.50 -12.31 -1.17
CA SER A 45 -15.36 -11.14 -0.92
C SER A 45 -16.85 -11.50 -0.99
N GLN A 46 -17.25 -12.29 -1.98
CA GLN A 46 -18.64 -12.75 -2.13
C GLN A 46 -19.08 -13.64 -0.96
N ILE A 47 -18.22 -14.57 -0.54
CA ILE A 47 -18.49 -15.46 0.60
C ILE A 47 -18.60 -14.65 1.90
N CYS A 48 -17.67 -13.73 2.15
CA CYS A 48 -17.69 -12.89 3.34
C CYS A 48 -18.94 -11.99 3.37
N GLN A 49 -19.30 -11.39 2.24
CA GLN A 49 -20.52 -10.57 2.13
C GLN A 49 -21.79 -11.39 2.36
N ALA A 50 -21.87 -12.62 1.82
CA ALA A 50 -23.01 -13.52 2.03
C ALA A 50 -23.17 -13.95 3.50
N ASN A 51 -22.08 -13.96 4.28
CA ASN A 51 -22.06 -14.32 5.69
C ASN A 51 -21.98 -13.11 6.64
N GLY A 52 -22.04 -11.88 6.12
CA GLY A 52 -21.98 -10.65 6.91
C GLY A 52 -20.60 -10.33 7.52
N TRP A 53 -19.52 -10.95 7.02
CA TRP A 53 -18.15 -10.64 7.44
C TRP A 53 -17.63 -9.46 6.65
N ASP A 54 -17.48 -8.31 7.32
CA ASP A 54 -16.99 -7.10 6.65
C ASP A 54 -15.47 -6.98 6.80
N PHE A 55 -14.81 -6.67 5.69
CA PHE A 55 -13.41 -6.27 5.73
C PHE A 55 -13.37 -4.77 5.84
N ASP A 56 -13.17 -4.28 7.06
CA ASP A 56 -13.09 -2.86 7.37
C ASP A 56 -12.05 -2.17 6.44
N GLN A 57 -12.58 -1.50 5.43
CA GLN A 57 -11.78 -0.78 4.43
C GLN A 57 -11.03 0.38 5.07
N GLU A 58 -11.58 0.95 6.15
CA GLU A 58 -10.98 2.05 6.88
C GLU A 58 -9.75 1.57 7.66
N ARG A 59 -9.82 0.40 8.31
CA ARG A 59 -8.64 -0.23 8.93
C ARG A 59 -7.57 -0.57 7.91
N THR A 60 -7.95 -1.10 6.75
CA THR A 60 -7.00 -1.41 5.66
C THR A 60 -6.33 -0.15 5.15
N ARG A 61 -7.09 0.93 4.92
CA ARG A 61 -6.59 2.24 4.51
C ARG A 61 -5.58 2.79 5.52
N ARG A 62 -5.92 2.81 6.81
CA ARG A 62 -5.02 3.27 7.88
C ARG A 62 -3.75 2.42 7.97
N ALA A 63 -3.85 1.11 7.84
CA ALA A 63 -2.68 0.23 7.83
C ALA A 63 -1.74 0.53 6.65
N VAL A 64 -2.29 0.78 5.46
CA VAL A 64 -1.52 1.19 4.28
C VAL A 64 -0.85 2.54 4.51
N GLU A 65 -1.57 3.54 5.03
CA GLU A 65 -1.01 4.87 5.34
C GLU A 65 0.16 4.78 6.33
N VAL A 66 0.01 3.97 7.40
CA VAL A 66 1.09 3.72 8.37
C VAL A 66 2.29 3.04 7.71
N HIS A 67 2.07 2.04 6.86
CA HIS A 67 3.15 1.38 6.13
C HIS A 67 3.87 2.33 5.17
N VAL A 68 3.16 3.20 4.47
CA VAL A 68 3.75 4.20 3.56
C VAL A 68 4.58 5.21 4.36
N ALA A 69 4.06 5.70 5.49
CA ALA A 69 4.80 6.60 6.38
C ALA A 69 6.08 5.94 6.92
N SER A 70 5.98 4.70 7.39
CA SER A 70 7.11 3.90 7.87
C SER A 70 8.16 3.67 6.78
N ALA A 71 7.73 3.36 5.55
CA ALA A 71 8.64 3.20 4.41
C ALA A 71 9.35 4.51 4.02
N GLY A 72 8.69 5.67 4.15
CA GLY A 72 9.32 6.98 3.99
C GLY A 72 10.39 7.23 5.06
N GLU A 73 10.09 6.91 6.32
CA GLU A 73 11.04 7.05 7.42
C GLU A 73 12.27 6.14 7.27
N GLN A 74 12.07 4.88 6.87
CA GLN A 74 13.17 3.95 6.61
C GLN A 74 14.07 4.44 5.47
N ARG A 75 13.50 5.00 4.40
CA ARG A 75 14.28 5.60 3.31
C ARG A 75 15.12 6.78 3.79
N ARG A 76 14.53 7.71 4.55
CA ARG A 76 15.26 8.85 5.13
C ARG A 76 16.40 8.38 6.05
N LYS A 77 16.17 7.36 6.86
CA LYS A 77 17.20 6.78 7.73
C LYS A 77 18.33 6.17 6.91
N LEU A 78 18.02 5.47 5.82
CA LEU A 78 19.02 4.87 4.95
C LEU A 78 19.82 5.93 4.17
N ALA A 79 19.15 6.96 3.66
CA ALA A 79 19.74 8.12 3.00
C ALA A 79 20.77 8.81 3.92
N SER A 80 20.38 9.12 5.17
CA SER A 80 21.28 9.69 6.18
C SER A 80 22.51 8.80 6.44
N ARG A 81 22.36 7.47 6.45
CA ARG A 81 23.50 6.56 6.63
C ARG A 81 24.46 6.60 5.44
N PHE A 82 23.94 6.68 4.22
CA PHE A 82 24.77 6.82 3.02
C PHE A 82 25.50 8.16 3.00
N ARG A 83 24.84 9.25 3.40
CA ARG A 83 25.50 10.56 3.53
C ARG A 83 26.65 10.51 4.54
N ASN A 84 26.41 9.97 5.74
CA ASN A 84 27.45 9.81 6.74
C ASN A 84 28.61 8.92 6.26
N LEU A 85 28.30 7.85 5.52
CA LEU A 85 29.32 6.97 4.95
C LEU A 85 30.16 7.70 3.88
N ALA A 86 29.53 8.55 3.07
CA ALA A 86 30.23 9.38 2.11
C ALA A 86 31.20 10.34 2.81
N ASP A 87 30.75 11.03 3.86
CA ASP A 87 31.59 11.94 4.63
C ASP A 87 32.80 11.22 5.25
N VAL A 88 32.58 10.05 5.88
CA VAL A 88 33.66 9.24 6.46
C VAL A 88 34.64 8.76 5.40
N ALA A 89 34.14 8.33 4.23
CA ALA A 89 34.98 7.89 3.14
C ALA A 89 35.80 9.04 2.55
N LEU A 90 35.23 10.24 2.40
CA LEU A 90 35.98 11.42 1.93
C LEU A 90 37.08 11.82 2.92
N GLN A 91 36.79 11.83 4.22
CA GLN A 91 37.81 12.04 5.25
C GLN A 91 38.93 11.01 5.18
N GLY A 92 38.60 9.74 4.93
CA GLY A 92 39.57 8.67 4.71
C GLY A 92 40.44 8.91 3.47
N ALA A 93 39.85 9.37 2.37
CA ALA A 93 40.58 9.73 1.16
C ALA A 93 41.54 10.92 1.38
N GLU A 94 41.12 11.93 2.13
CA GLU A 94 41.93 13.11 2.46
C GLU A 94 43.09 12.77 3.42
N SER A 95 42.93 11.74 4.24
CA SER A 95 43.90 11.35 5.26
C SER A 95 44.94 10.33 4.78
N THR A 96 44.72 9.67 3.64
CA THR A 96 45.65 8.67 3.10
C THR A 96 46.58 9.29 2.05
N THR A 97 47.81 8.80 2.01
CA THR A 97 48.81 9.14 0.99
C THR A 97 48.99 8.04 -0.05
N ASP A 98 48.39 6.86 0.16
CA ASP A 98 48.40 5.77 -0.81
C ASP A 98 47.35 6.02 -1.91
N PRO A 99 47.75 6.16 -3.19
CA PRO A 99 46.82 6.37 -4.30
C PRO A 99 45.74 5.28 -4.42
N ASP A 100 46.07 4.03 -4.10
CA ASP A 100 45.12 2.92 -4.22
C ASP A 100 44.03 2.97 -3.14
N GLU A 101 44.41 3.31 -1.91
CA GLU A 101 43.45 3.57 -0.82
C GLU A 101 42.61 4.81 -1.09
N MET A 102 43.22 5.89 -1.58
CA MET A 102 42.52 7.12 -1.94
C MET A 102 41.44 6.86 -2.99
N PHE A 103 41.76 6.05 -4.01
CA PHE A 103 40.79 5.64 -5.02
C PHE A 103 39.64 4.82 -4.43
N LYS A 104 39.93 3.86 -3.53
CA LYS A 104 38.89 3.05 -2.88
C LYS A 104 37.94 3.92 -2.06
N PHE A 105 38.47 4.82 -1.23
CA PHE A 105 37.67 5.74 -0.42
C PHE A 105 36.81 6.66 -1.29
N THR A 106 37.41 7.27 -2.32
CA THR A 106 36.69 8.13 -3.27
C THR A 106 35.54 7.37 -3.96
N LYS A 107 35.78 6.12 -4.35
CA LYS A 107 34.75 5.27 -4.96
C LYS A 107 33.60 4.97 -3.99
N VAL A 108 33.91 4.66 -2.74
CA VAL A 108 32.89 4.42 -1.70
C VAL A 108 32.07 5.68 -1.45
N ALA A 109 32.71 6.85 -1.41
CA ALA A 109 32.02 8.13 -1.28
C ALA A 109 31.07 8.37 -2.46
N ALA A 110 31.55 8.22 -3.70
CA ALA A 110 30.75 8.42 -4.90
C ALA A 110 29.51 7.51 -4.96
N VAL A 111 29.69 6.22 -4.65
CA VAL A 111 28.57 5.26 -4.59
C VAL A 111 27.57 5.63 -3.49
N SER A 112 28.06 6.09 -2.34
CA SER A 112 27.20 6.46 -1.22
C SER A 112 26.36 7.71 -1.54
N VAL A 113 26.95 8.72 -2.19
CA VAL A 113 26.21 9.91 -2.67
C VAL A 113 25.16 9.51 -3.71
N ASP A 114 25.49 8.64 -4.68
CA ASP A 114 24.53 8.13 -5.66
C ASP A 114 23.32 7.45 -4.98
N LYS A 115 23.56 6.68 -3.91
CA LYS A 115 22.47 6.03 -3.17
C LYS A 115 21.66 6.98 -2.30
N ASP A 116 22.27 8.01 -1.71
CA ASP A 116 21.55 9.09 -1.03
C ASP A 116 20.58 9.79 -2.01
N ASP A 117 21.08 10.19 -3.18
CA ASP A 117 20.30 10.87 -4.21
C ASP A 117 19.15 10.02 -4.74
N VAL A 118 19.38 8.73 -5.00
CA VAL A 118 18.32 7.81 -5.47
C VAL A 118 17.22 7.68 -4.41
N LEU A 119 17.57 7.55 -3.14
CA LEU A 119 16.60 7.42 -2.05
C LEU A 119 15.80 8.71 -1.86
N ASP A 120 16.45 9.88 -1.96
CA ASP A 120 15.80 11.18 -1.92
C ASP A 120 14.82 11.38 -3.08
N GLN A 121 15.22 11.03 -4.31
CA GLN A 121 14.33 11.10 -5.47
C GLN A 121 13.09 10.20 -5.32
N VAL A 122 13.26 8.99 -4.79
CA VAL A 122 12.15 8.07 -4.56
C VAL A 122 11.23 8.62 -3.46
N ASP A 123 11.76 9.26 -2.43
CA ASP A 123 10.96 9.94 -1.40
C ASP A 123 10.19 11.13 -1.96
N ARG A 124 10.81 12.00 -2.77
CA ARG A 124 10.14 13.10 -3.47
C ARG A 124 8.99 12.62 -4.35
N ARG A 125 9.25 11.64 -5.22
CA ARG A 125 8.20 11.06 -6.08
C ARG A 125 7.04 10.45 -5.27
N SER A 126 7.35 9.84 -4.12
CA SER A 126 6.30 9.26 -3.26
C SER A 126 5.41 10.33 -2.65
N ARG A 127 5.99 11.47 -2.24
CA ARG A 127 5.23 12.62 -1.72
C ARG A 127 4.38 13.26 -2.80
N GLU A 128 4.95 13.52 -3.97
CA GLU A 128 4.24 14.07 -5.14
C GLU A 128 3.06 13.19 -5.56
N SER A 129 3.25 11.86 -5.59
CA SER A 129 2.17 10.92 -5.90
C SER A 129 1.06 10.92 -4.84
N SER A 130 1.41 11.10 -3.56
CA SER A 130 0.43 11.21 -2.47
C SER A 130 -0.37 12.52 -2.57
N ASP A 131 0.30 13.63 -2.90
CA ASP A 131 -0.32 14.94 -3.05
C ASP A 131 -1.26 14.97 -4.27
N MET A 132 -0.87 14.37 -5.40
CA MET A 132 -1.75 14.22 -6.56
C MET A 132 -2.97 13.34 -6.27
N ALA A 133 -2.80 12.22 -5.54
CA ALA A 133 -3.92 11.37 -5.16
C ALA A 133 -4.91 12.12 -4.23
N THR A 134 -4.38 12.94 -3.33
CA THR A 134 -5.18 13.79 -2.42
C THR A 134 -5.92 14.88 -3.19
N ALA A 135 -5.26 15.56 -4.13
CA ALA A 135 -5.85 16.60 -4.97
C ALA A 135 -6.95 16.04 -5.91
N ALA A 136 -6.73 14.88 -6.51
CA ALA A 136 -7.73 14.19 -7.33
C ALA A 136 -8.95 13.76 -6.50
N GLY A 137 -8.73 13.28 -5.27
CA GLY A 137 -9.79 12.98 -4.31
C GLY A 137 -10.61 14.22 -3.94
N MET A 138 -9.96 15.36 -3.67
CA MET A 138 -10.64 16.63 -3.38
C MET A 138 -11.44 17.16 -4.57
N PHE A 139 -10.92 17.08 -5.79
CA PHE A 139 -11.66 17.48 -6.99
C PHE A 139 -12.90 16.61 -7.24
N THR A 140 -12.80 15.31 -6.95
CA THR A 140 -13.92 14.38 -7.08
C THR A 140 -14.99 14.64 -6.02
N ALA A 141 -14.58 14.86 -4.76
CA ALA A 141 -15.48 15.21 -3.66
C ALA A 141 -16.17 16.57 -3.89
N PHE A 142 -15.44 17.57 -4.37
CA PHE A 142 -16.01 18.88 -4.71
C PHE A 142 -16.96 18.79 -5.91
N GLY A 143 -16.62 18.01 -6.93
CA GLY A 143 -17.51 17.75 -8.08
C GLY A 143 -18.78 16.98 -7.73
N ALA A 144 -18.76 16.14 -6.68
CA ALA A 144 -19.94 15.48 -6.13
C ALA A 144 -20.81 16.45 -5.30
N LEU A 145 -20.17 17.33 -4.51
CA LEU A 145 -20.86 18.36 -3.72
C LEU A 145 -21.60 19.36 -4.60
N VAL A 146 -20.97 19.84 -5.68
CA VAL A 146 -21.58 20.78 -6.64
C VAL A 146 -22.74 20.13 -7.41
N ARG A 147 -22.63 18.84 -7.77
CA ARG A 147 -23.74 18.10 -8.40
C ARG A 147 -24.89 17.81 -7.43
N GLY A 148 -24.59 17.53 -6.16
CA GLY A 148 -25.60 17.36 -5.12
C GLY A 148 -26.38 18.65 -4.83
N ALA A 149 -25.70 19.80 -4.86
CA ALA A 149 -26.35 21.10 -4.70
C ALA A 149 -27.26 21.47 -5.88
N ALA A 150 -26.86 21.13 -7.12
CA ALA A 150 -27.68 21.36 -8.31
C ALA A 150 -28.95 20.47 -8.34
N ALA A 151 -28.86 19.22 -7.88
CA ALA A 151 -30.03 18.32 -7.82
C ALA A 151 -31.04 18.70 -6.73
N ALA A 152 -30.62 19.40 -5.68
CA ALA A 152 -31.50 19.84 -4.59
C ALA A 152 -32.34 21.09 -4.94
N GLN A 153 -31.97 21.86 -5.96
CA GLN A 153 -32.74 23.04 -6.41
C GLN A 153 -33.85 22.71 -7.41
N ASP A 154 -33.88 21.50 -7.99
CA ASP A 154 -34.82 21.13 -9.06
C ASP A 154 -36.12 20.47 -8.56
N GLN A 155 -36.28 20.26 -7.24
CA GLN A 155 -37.50 19.66 -6.65
C GLN A 155 -38.43 20.68 -5.95
N GLY A 156 -38.25 21.97 -6.20
CA GLY A 156 -38.84 23.04 -5.41
C GLY A 156 -40.03 23.81 -6.00
N GLY A 157 -40.78 23.30 -6.97
CA GLY A 157 -41.84 24.12 -7.57
C GLY A 157 -42.96 23.40 -8.30
N GLU A 158 -43.99 22.98 -7.54
CA GLU A 158 -45.39 23.17 -7.97
C GLU A 158 -46.33 23.10 -6.74
N PRO A 159 -46.93 24.21 -6.30
CA PRO A 159 -48.09 24.19 -5.41
C PRO A 159 -49.40 24.15 -6.24
N PRO A 160 -50.50 23.68 -5.63
CA PRO A 160 -51.72 23.21 -6.30
C PRO A 160 -52.56 24.28 -7.00
#